data_AF-L0DIR2-F1
#
_entry.id   AF-L0DIR2-F1
#
_cell.length_a   1.000
_cell.length_b   1.000
_cell.length_c   1.000
_cell.angle_alpha   90.00
_cell.angle_beta   90.00
_cell.angle_gamma   90.00
#
_symmetry.space_group_name_H-M   'P 1'
#
loop_
_entity.id
_entity.type
_entity.pdbx_description
1 polymer ?
#
loop_
_entity_poly.entity_id
_entity_poly.type
_entity_poly.pdbx_seq_one_letter_code
_entity_poly.pdbx_strand_id
1 'polypeptide(L)'
;MVETGPVPVIRRFNLGDLMILTIAVAVSLAPAVKVVSSIAESFAKLPPSGRSLWYYDDFVWWWAGVVSRVGPRSWVISGVVQLLLCLFTPLAPALVVARLRRPRPPLRLIACQPGFVACALICLALLVGMELTILRIGLVPPPVLMVIPGALVITAWSILAARRQWRRERSWVDRAGRIVGMAWIALLPWMIWSAF
;
A
#
# COMPACT_ATOMS: atom_id res chain seq x y z
N MET A 1 37.93 25.64 -19.93
CA MET A 1 36.75 25.06 -20.61
C MET A 1 35.94 24.30 -19.57
N VAL A 2 34.72 24.74 -19.28
CA VAL A 2 33.82 24.04 -18.36
C VAL A 2 33.07 23.00 -19.20
N GLU A 3 33.39 21.71 -19.04
CA GLU A 3 32.56 20.64 -19.61
C GLU A 3 31.18 20.73 -18.98
N THR A 4 30.22 21.21 -19.77
CA THR A 4 28.81 21.14 -19.38
C THR A 4 28.40 19.69 -19.50
N GLY A 5 28.34 18.99 -18.36
CA GLY A 5 27.86 17.62 -18.31
C GLY A 5 26.47 17.48 -18.97
N PRO A 6 26.12 16.29 -19.46
CA PRO A 6 24.88 16.07 -20.20
C PRO A 6 23.68 16.55 -19.39
N VAL A 7 22.86 17.40 -20.02
CA VAL A 7 21.65 17.97 -19.40
C VAL A 7 20.73 16.81 -18.97
N PRO A 8 20.32 16.72 -17.69
CA PRO A 8 19.48 15.64 -17.23
C PRO A 8 18.14 15.66 -17.95
N VAL A 9 17.85 14.57 -18.68
CA VAL A 9 16.58 14.42 -19.41
C VAL A 9 15.45 14.25 -18.41
N ILE A 10 14.65 15.30 -18.21
CA ILE A 10 13.46 15.25 -17.37
C ILE A 10 12.38 14.49 -18.13
N ARG A 11 11.96 13.33 -17.61
CA ARG A 11 10.82 12.59 -18.15
C ARG A 11 9.53 13.40 -17.96
N ARG A 12 8.86 13.72 -19.07
CA ARG A 12 7.51 14.31 -19.09
C ARG A 12 6.45 13.22 -18.86
N PHE A 13 5.33 13.63 -18.28
CA PHE A 13 4.15 12.78 -18.15
C PHE A 13 3.54 12.57 -19.53
N ASN A 14 3.39 11.31 -19.95
CA ASN A 14 2.90 10.98 -21.29
C ASN A 14 1.56 10.23 -21.21
N LEU A 15 0.82 10.14 -22.33
CA LEU A 15 -0.44 9.42 -22.42
C LEU A 15 -0.33 7.96 -21.93
N GLY A 16 0.78 7.30 -22.25
CA GLY A 16 1.02 5.93 -21.80
C GLY A 16 1.11 5.80 -20.27
N ASP A 17 1.55 6.83 -19.56
CA ASP A 17 1.59 6.84 -18.09
C ASP A 17 0.19 7.02 -17.52
N LEU A 18 -0.60 7.91 -18.12
CA LEU A 18 -2.01 8.11 -17.78
C LEU A 18 -2.80 6.80 -17.94
N MET A 19 -2.60 6.07 -19.04
CA MET A 19 -3.28 4.80 -19.27
C MET A 19 -2.96 3.77 -18.18
N ILE A 20 -1.68 3.64 -17.80
CA ILE A 20 -1.26 2.71 -16.74
C ILE A 20 -1.90 3.08 -15.40
N LEU A 21 -1.90 4.36 -15.04
CA LEU A 21 -2.50 4.83 -13.79
C LEU A 21 -4.02 4.64 -13.80
N THR A 22 -4.68 4.89 -14.94
CA THR A 22 -6.13 4.71 -15.09
C THR A 22 -6.51 3.24 -14.92
N ILE A 23 -5.75 2.32 -15.53
CA ILE A 23 -5.94 0.87 -15.35
C ILE A 23 -5.74 0.49 -13.88
N ALA A 24 -4.69 0.98 -13.23
CA ALA A 24 -4.44 0.70 -11.82
C ALA A 24 -5.58 1.17 -10.91
N VAL A 25 -6.13 2.36 -11.17
CA VAL A 25 -7.29 2.89 -10.45
C VAL A 25 -8.54 2.06 -10.74
N ALA A 26 -8.80 1.68 -11.99
CA ALA A 26 -9.92 0.82 -12.35
C ALA A 26 -9.83 -0.56 -11.64
N VAL A 27 -8.65 -1.17 -11.63
CA VAL A 27 -8.37 -2.42 -10.92
C VAL A 27 -8.54 -2.25 -9.41
N SER A 28 -8.21 -1.08 -8.84
CA SER A 28 -8.43 -0.80 -7.41
C SER A 28 -9.90 -0.65 -7.02
N LEU A 29 -10.73 -0.14 -7.95
CA LEU A 29 -12.15 0.11 -7.69
C LEU A 29 -12.96 -1.19 -7.64
N ALA A 30 -12.60 -2.19 -8.44
CA ALA A 30 -13.29 -3.48 -8.47
C ALA A 30 -13.39 -4.17 -7.08
N PRO A 31 -12.31 -4.34 -6.29
CA PRO A 31 -12.41 -4.86 -4.93
C PRO A 31 -12.99 -3.83 -3.96
N ALA A 32 -12.82 -2.52 -4.18
CA ALA A 32 -13.40 -1.50 -3.32
C ALA A 32 -14.94 -1.58 -3.28
N VAL A 33 -15.59 -1.89 -4.41
CA VAL A 33 -17.05 -2.12 -4.44
C VAL A 33 -17.44 -3.28 -3.52
N LYS A 34 -16.68 -4.39 -3.55
CA LYS A 34 -16.92 -5.53 -2.65
C LYS A 34 -16.68 -5.18 -1.18
N VAL A 35 -15.65 -4.38 -0.89
CA VAL A 35 -15.37 -3.91 0.47
C VAL A 35 -16.53 -3.04 0.97
N VAL A 36 -16.97 -2.07 0.17
CA VAL A 36 -18.08 -1.18 0.54
C VAL A 36 -19.38 -1.96 0.71
N SER A 37 -19.68 -2.91 -0.18
CA SER A 37 -20.88 -3.75 -0.05
C SER A 37 -20.79 -4.65 1.19
N SER A 38 -19.63 -5.23 1.49
CA SER A 38 -19.40 -6.04 2.70
C SER A 38 -19.54 -5.22 3.97
N ILE A 39 -19.05 -3.97 3.97
CA ILE A 39 -19.24 -3.02 5.08
C ILE A 39 -20.73 -2.70 5.25
N ALA A 40 -21.43 -2.37 4.15
CA ALA A 40 -22.85 -2.05 4.18
C ALA A 40 -23.71 -3.23 4.66
N GLU A 41 -23.42 -4.45 4.20
CA GLU A 41 -24.06 -5.69 4.69
C GLU A 41 -23.75 -5.94 6.17
N SER A 42 -22.52 -5.67 6.61
CA SER A 42 -22.15 -5.79 8.02
C SER A 42 -22.95 -4.80 8.88
N PHE A 43 -23.12 -3.56 8.40
CA PHE A 43 -24.00 -2.57 9.05
C PHE A 43 -25.45 -3.02 9.09
N ALA A 44 -25.96 -3.64 8.03
CA ALA A 44 -27.33 -4.15 7.99
C ALA A 44 -27.55 -5.37 8.90
N LYS A 45 -26.49 -6.13 9.18
CA LYS A 45 -26.50 -7.31 10.06
C LYS A 45 -26.22 -7.00 11.52
N LEU A 46 -25.78 -5.78 11.87
CA LEU A 46 -25.64 -5.37 13.26
C LEU A 46 -27.02 -5.47 13.93
N PRO A 47 -27.23 -6.43 14.85
CA PRO A 47 -28.50 -6.52 15.54
C PRO A 47 -28.66 -5.27 16.39
N PRO A 48 -29.86 -4.68 16.50
CA PRO A 48 -30.16 -3.78 17.59
C PRO A 48 -30.00 -4.57 18.90
N SER A 49 -28.84 -4.43 19.54
CA SER A 49 -28.50 -4.98 20.86
C SER A 49 -29.00 -6.41 21.15
N GLY A 50 -28.19 -7.42 20.82
CA GLY A 50 -28.21 -8.70 21.54
C GLY A 50 -28.62 -9.93 20.74
N ARG A 51 -27.63 -10.64 20.16
CA ARG A 51 -27.41 -12.10 20.27
C ARG A 51 -26.29 -12.57 19.33
N SER A 52 -25.56 -13.59 19.79
CA SER A 52 -24.36 -14.16 19.16
C SER A 52 -24.70 -15.14 18.03
N LEU A 53 -23.80 -15.25 17.05
CA LEU A 53 -23.88 -16.22 15.97
C LEU A 53 -22.53 -16.93 15.82
N TRP A 54 -22.59 -18.26 15.78
CA TRP A 54 -21.46 -19.18 15.80
C TRP A 54 -20.98 -19.53 14.38
N TYR A 55 -19.67 -19.67 14.25
CA TYR A 55 -18.91 -20.35 13.19
C TYR A 55 -18.47 -19.55 11.95
N TYR A 56 -17.49 -18.65 12.14
CA TYR A 56 -16.29 -18.41 11.29
C TYR A 56 -15.28 -17.59 12.13
N ASP A 57 -15.03 -18.12 13.34
CA ASP A 57 -15.08 -17.27 14.54
C ASP A 57 -13.81 -16.50 14.87
N ASP A 58 -12.57 -16.89 14.56
CA ASP A 58 -11.44 -16.15 15.17
C ASP A 58 -11.25 -14.73 14.61
N PHE A 59 -11.38 -14.52 13.29
CA PHE A 59 -11.26 -13.17 12.71
C PHE A 59 -12.50 -12.33 12.97
N VAL A 60 -13.69 -12.92 12.84
CA VAL A 60 -14.96 -12.20 13.04
C VAL A 60 -15.24 -11.95 14.52
N TRP A 61 -14.83 -12.83 15.45
CA TRP A 61 -14.92 -12.63 16.90
C TRP A 61 -13.90 -11.61 17.39
N TRP A 62 -12.65 -11.69 16.92
CA TRP A 62 -11.67 -10.64 17.20
C TRP A 62 -12.15 -9.29 16.66
N TRP A 63 -12.67 -9.27 15.43
CA TRP A 63 -13.26 -8.08 14.83
C TRP A 63 -14.51 -7.62 15.59
N ALA A 64 -15.42 -8.50 16.01
CA ALA A 64 -16.60 -8.17 16.80
C ALA A 64 -16.24 -7.67 18.22
N GLY A 65 -15.17 -8.20 18.80
CA GLY A 65 -14.59 -7.76 20.08
C GLY A 65 -13.96 -6.38 19.99
N VAL A 66 -13.25 -6.09 18.90
CA VAL A 66 -12.77 -4.76 18.56
C VAL A 66 -13.98 -3.83 18.36
N VAL A 67 -14.90 -4.19 17.47
CA VAL A 67 -16.14 -3.47 17.13
C VAL A 67 -17.01 -3.09 18.34
N SER A 68 -17.13 -3.98 19.33
CA SER A 68 -17.91 -3.71 20.54
C SER A 68 -17.20 -2.73 21.49
N ARG A 69 -15.88 -2.52 21.34
CA ARG A 69 -15.08 -1.58 22.14
C ARG A 69 -14.84 -0.25 21.44
N VAL A 70 -14.82 -0.22 20.11
CA VAL A 70 -14.50 1.01 19.35
C VAL A 70 -15.77 1.67 18.80
N GLY A 71 -16.07 2.88 19.27
CA GLY A 71 -17.29 3.62 18.89
C GLY A 71 -17.39 3.92 17.37
N PRO A 72 -18.54 4.41 16.88
CA PRO A 72 -18.87 4.60 15.44
C PRO A 72 -17.79 5.31 14.60
N ARG A 73 -17.00 6.20 15.21
CA ARG A 73 -15.91 6.93 14.54
C ARG A 73 -14.80 6.01 14.03
N SER A 74 -14.52 4.91 14.73
CA SER A 74 -13.49 3.94 14.36
C SER A 74 -13.80 3.22 13.03
N TRP A 75 -15.08 2.97 12.77
CA TRP A 75 -15.56 2.30 11.56
C TRP A 75 -15.32 3.12 10.31
N VAL A 76 -15.56 4.43 10.40
CA VAL A 76 -15.27 5.36 9.32
C VAL A 76 -13.76 5.35 9.03
N ILE A 77 -12.93 5.36 10.06
CA ILE A 77 -11.48 5.29 9.92
C ILE A 77 -11.06 3.96 9.28
N SER A 78 -11.56 2.81 9.75
CA SER A 78 -11.31 1.50 9.12
C SER A 78 -11.68 1.50 7.64
N GLY A 79 -12.88 1.97 7.30
CA GLY A 79 -13.36 2.02 5.92
C GLY A 79 -12.46 2.89 5.03
N VAL A 80 -12.09 4.08 5.52
CA VAL A 80 -11.16 4.98 4.81
C VAL A 80 -9.79 4.33 4.63
N VAL A 81 -9.23 3.72 5.67
CA VAL A 81 -7.94 3.02 5.61
C VAL A 81 -8.00 1.88 4.59
N GLN A 82 -9.07 1.10 4.59
CA GLN A 82 -9.20 -0.02 3.66
C GLN A 82 -9.38 0.44 2.21
N LEU A 83 -10.12 1.52 1.97
CA LEU A 83 -10.22 2.15 0.66
C LEU A 83 -8.85 2.66 0.16
N LEU A 84 -8.08 3.30 1.05
CA LEU A 84 -6.73 3.75 0.73
C LEU A 84 -5.81 2.57 0.40
N LEU A 85 -5.89 1.47 1.15
CA LEU A 85 -5.13 0.25 0.86
C LEU A 85 -5.52 -0.35 -0.49
N CYS A 86 -6.82 -0.46 -0.78
CA CYS A 86 -7.31 -0.93 -2.08
C CYS A 86 -6.79 -0.06 -3.22
N LEU A 87 -6.74 1.26 -3.04
CA LEU A 87 -6.23 2.21 -4.04
C LEU A 87 -4.72 2.10 -4.24
N PHE A 88 -3.92 2.05 -3.16
CA PHE A 88 -2.47 2.07 -3.25
C PHE A 88 -1.85 0.74 -3.66
N THR A 89 -2.53 -0.38 -3.41
CA THR A 89 -2.08 -1.73 -3.75
C THR A 89 -1.74 -1.90 -5.24
N PRO A 90 -2.64 -1.60 -6.20
CA PRO A 90 -2.32 -1.67 -7.63
C PRO A 90 -1.56 -0.44 -8.14
N LEU A 91 -1.59 0.68 -7.41
CA LEU A 91 -0.81 1.86 -7.77
C LEU A 91 0.71 1.62 -7.65
N ALA A 92 1.15 0.85 -6.64
CA ALA A 92 2.55 0.49 -6.46
C ALA A 92 3.16 -0.25 -7.68
N PRO A 93 2.61 -1.38 -8.17
CA PRO A 93 3.13 -2.05 -9.36
C PRO A 93 2.97 -1.19 -10.61
N ALA A 94 1.91 -0.39 -10.72
CA ALA A 94 1.73 0.54 -11.82
C ALA A 94 2.86 1.59 -11.89
N LEU A 95 3.30 2.12 -10.75
CA LEU A 95 4.44 3.04 -10.67
C LEU A 95 5.77 2.34 -10.97
N VAL A 96 5.95 1.08 -10.55
CA VAL A 96 7.11 0.26 -10.94
C VAL A 96 7.14 0.07 -12.46
N VAL A 97 6.04 -0.37 -13.06
CA VAL A 97 5.91 -0.56 -14.51
C VAL A 97 6.15 0.76 -15.26
N ALA A 98 5.52 1.85 -14.82
CA ALA A 98 5.72 3.17 -15.39
C ALA A 98 7.22 3.55 -15.35
N ARG A 99 7.92 3.30 -14.25
CA ARG A 99 9.35 3.59 -14.11
C ARG A 99 10.25 2.76 -15.02
N LEU A 100 9.88 1.50 -15.26
CA LEU A 100 10.66 0.58 -16.10
C LEU A 100 10.48 0.83 -17.61
N ARG A 101 9.48 1.61 -18.03
CA ARG A 101 9.31 2.04 -19.42
C ARG A 101 10.42 2.98 -19.89
N ARG A 102 10.73 2.92 -21.19
CA ARG A 102 11.76 3.76 -21.82
C ARG A 102 11.41 5.26 -21.72
N PRO A 103 12.40 6.16 -21.60
CA PRO A 103 13.84 5.89 -21.46
C PRO A 103 14.17 5.33 -20.06
N ARG A 104 14.87 4.18 -20.02
CA ARG A 104 15.10 3.43 -18.77
C ARG A 104 16.38 3.96 -18.10
N PRO A 105 16.30 4.53 -16.88
CA PRO A 105 17.50 4.90 -16.14
C PRO A 105 18.31 3.65 -15.77
N PRO A 106 19.64 3.78 -15.53
CA PRO A 106 20.42 2.66 -15.03
C PRO A 106 19.89 2.22 -13.66
N LEU A 107 19.73 0.91 -13.46
CA LEU A 107 19.08 0.33 -12.26
C LEU A 107 19.75 0.78 -10.96
N ARG A 108 21.07 1.00 -10.97
CA ARG A 108 21.81 1.52 -9.81
C ARG A 108 21.32 2.89 -9.33
N LEU A 109 20.93 3.78 -10.25
CA LEU A 109 20.37 5.08 -9.89
C LEU A 109 18.94 4.96 -9.37
N ILE A 110 18.17 4.02 -9.94
CA ILE A 110 16.78 3.76 -9.55
C ILE A 110 16.72 3.19 -8.12
N ALA A 111 17.63 2.30 -7.75
CA ALA A 111 17.70 1.71 -6.41
C ALA A 111 18.00 2.74 -5.30
N CYS A 112 18.52 3.92 -5.66
CA CYS A 112 18.74 5.03 -4.72
C CYS A 112 17.55 6.01 -4.64
N GLN A 113 16.48 5.75 -5.39
CA GLN A 113 15.30 6.63 -5.42
C GLN A 113 14.26 6.15 -4.42
N PRO A 114 13.87 6.99 -3.45
CA PRO A 114 12.98 6.60 -2.37
C PRO A 114 11.60 6.15 -2.89
N GLY A 115 11.07 6.80 -3.93
CA GLY A 115 9.75 6.47 -4.46
C GLY A 115 9.72 5.11 -5.16
N PHE A 116 10.78 4.78 -5.90
CA PHE A 116 10.89 3.46 -6.52
C PHE A 116 11.09 2.36 -5.50
N VAL A 117 12.01 2.56 -4.53
CA VAL A 117 12.28 1.59 -3.46
C VAL A 117 11.01 1.30 -2.67
N ALA A 118 10.22 2.33 -2.34
CA ALA A 118 8.94 2.14 -1.66
C ALA A 118 8.00 1.24 -2.47
N CYS A 119 7.75 1.57 -3.75
CA CYS A 119 6.85 0.79 -4.58
C CYS A 119 7.34 -0.65 -4.80
N ALA A 120 8.64 -0.85 -5.01
CA ALA A 120 9.23 -2.17 -5.20
C ALA A 120 9.10 -3.05 -3.95
N LEU A 121 9.36 -2.50 -2.77
CA LEU A 121 9.21 -3.23 -1.51
C LEU A 121 7.75 -3.54 -1.19
N ILE A 122 6.83 -2.61 -1.45
CA ILE A 122 5.39 -2.86 -1.32
C ILE A 122 4.96 -3.99 -2.26
N CYS A 123 5.37 -3.97 -3.53
CA CYS A 123 5.08 -5.06 -4.47
C CYS A 123 5.62 -6.40 -3.99
N LEU A 124 6.87 -6.42 -3.49
CA LEU A 124 7.49 -7.62 -2.96
C LEU A 124 6.74 -8.16 -1.74
N ALA A 125 6.38 -7.28 -0.80
CA ALA A 125 5.63 -7.64 0.40
C ALA A 125 4.25 -8.22 0.07
N LEU A 126 3.53 -7.59 -0.85
CA LEU A 126 2.22 -8.04 -1.30
C LEU A 126 2.31 -9.38 -2.02
N LEU A 127 3.32 -9.58 -2.87
CA LEU A 127 3.55 -10.85 -3.56
C LEU A 127 3.83 -11.97 -2.55
N VAL A 128 4.75 -11.75 -1.61
CA VAL A 128 5.06 -12.71 -0.54
C VAL A 128 3.83 -13.00 0.31
N GLY A 129 3.08 -11.97 0.71
CA GLY A 129 1.84 -12.15 1.49
C GLY A 129 0.76 -12.93 0.74
N MET A 130 0.62 -12.71 -0.57
CA MET A 130 -0.29 -13.45 -1.43
C MET A 130 0.10 -14.93 -1.51
N GLU A 131 1.38 -15.23 -1.74
CA GLU A 131 1.90 -16.61 -1.78
C GLU A 131 1.70 -17.33 -0.43
N LEU A 132 2.04 -16.69 0.69
CA LEU A 132 1.83 -17.27 2.02
C LEU A 132 0.35 -17.59 2.30
N THR A 133 -0.55 -16.71 1.82
CA THR A 133 -2.01 -16.91 1.95
C THR A 133 -2.50 -18.06 1.07
N ILE A 134 -2.04 -18.15 -0.17
CA ILE A 134 -2.41 -19.22 -1.12
C ILE A 134 -1.91 -20.58 -0.61
N LEU A 135 -0.67 -20.64 -0.11
CA LEU A 135 -0.06 -21.84 0.42
C LEU A 135 -0.62 -22.25 1.80
N ARG A 136 -1.54 -21.45 2.36
CA ARG A 136 -2.13 -21.65 3.70
C ARG A 136 -1.08 -21.88 4.79
N ILE A 137 0.05 -21.17 4.68
CA ILE A 137 1.10 -21.23 5.68
C ILE A 137 0.61 -20.41 6.88
N GLY A 138 -0.14 -21.06 7.77
CA GLY A 138 -0.73 -20.47 8.97
C GLY A 138 0.28 -19.99 10.02
N LEU A 139 1.58 -19.95 9.68
CA LEU A 139 2.62 -19.46 10.59
C LEU A 139 2.56 -17.93 10.77
N VAL A 140 1.99 -17.18 9.83
CA VAL A 140 2.00 -15.71 9.88
C VAL A 140 0.60 -15.19 10.16
N PRO A 141 0.36 -14.56 11.33
CA PRO A 141 -0.92 -13.94 11.63
C PRO A 141 -1.27 -12.86 10.59
N PRO A 142 -2.53 -12.76 10.11
CA PRO A 142 -2.93 -11.76 9.12
C PRO A 142 -2.53 -10.31 9.44
N PRO A 143 -2.57 -9.83 10.70
CA PRO A 143 -2.15 -8.47 11.02
C PRO A 143 -0.66 -8.20 10.71
N VAL A 144 0.19 -9.22 10.85
CA VAL A 144 1.62 -9.11 10.51
C VAL A 144 1.81 -8.83 9.03
N LEU A 145 1.04 -9.50 8.16
CA LEU A 145 1.10 -9.28 6.71
C LEU A 145 0.70 -7.84 6.31
N MET A 146 -0.16 -7.18 7.08
CA MET A 146 -0.57 -5.79 6.84
C MET A 146 0.51 -4.78 7.25
N VAL A 147 1.27 -5.07 8.31
CA VAL A 147 2.32 -4.19 8.85
C VAL A 147 3.61 -4.25 8.02
N ILE A 148 3.93 -5.41 7.45
CA ILE A 148 5.20 -5.66 6.72
C ILE A 148 5.49 -4.60 5.64
N PRO A 149 4.58 -4.22 4.72
CA PRO A 149 4.90 -3.27 3.66
C PRO A 149 5.36 -1.91 4.22
N GLY A 150 4.62 -1.34 5.18
CA GLY A 150 5.00 -0.07 5.80
C GLY A 150 6.32 -0.16 6.57
N ALA A 151 6.54 -1.27 7.30
CA ALA A 151 7.78 -1.54 8.03
C ALA A 151 9.00 -1.66 7.09
N LEU A 152 8.85 -2.32 5.93
CA LEU A 152 9.91 -2.39 4.93
C LEU A 152 10.24 -1.02 4.34
N VAL A 153 9.24 -0.19 4.05
CA VAL A 153 9.44 1.16 3.50
C VAL A 153 10.18 2.05 4.50
N ILE A 154 9.74 2.10 5.77
CA ILE A 154 10.40 2.93 6.79
C ILE A 154 11.84 2.47 7.04
N THR A 155 12.09 1.17 7.11
CA THR A 155 13.45 0.62 7.28
C THR A 155 14.34 0.97 6.08
N ALA A 156 13.85 0.77 4.85
CA ALA A 156 14.63 1.07 3.65
C ALA A 156 14.94 2.56 3.51
N TRP A 157 13.97 3.44 3.79
CA TRP A 157 14.20 4.89 3.79
C TRP A 157 15.18 5.32 4.87
N SER A 158 15.13 4.69 6.05
CA SER A 158 16.07 4.94 7.13
C SER A 158 17.49 4.56 6.72
N ILE A 159 17.68 3.41 6.05
CA ILE A 159 18.97 2.97 5.51
C ILE A 159 19.48 3.94 4.42
N LEU A 160 18.62 4.34 3.49
CA LEU A 160 18.99 5.31 2.44
C LEU A 160 19.36 6.69 3.01
N ALA A 161 18.63 7.15 4.02
CA ALA A 161 18.92 8.38 4.75
C ALA A 161 20.28 8.29 5.46
N ALA A 162 20.51 7.21 6.21
CA ALA A 162 21.74 6.97 6.96
C ALA A 162 22.97 6.91 6.04
N ARG A 163 22.85 6.25 4.88
CA ARG A 163 23.93 6.14 3.89
C ARG A 163 24.11 7.40 3.04
N ARG A 164 23.31 8.45 3.24
CA ARG A 164 23.24 9.65 2.37
C ARG A 164 23.02 9.30 0.89
N GLN A 165 22.40 8.15 0.61
CA GLN A 165 22.11 7.66 -0.73
C GLN A 165 20.74 8.13 -1.23
N TRP A 166 20.02 8.92 -0.44
CA TRP A 166 18.73 9.49 -0.79
C TRP A 166 18.85 10.50 -1.94
N ARG A 167 18.74 10.01 -3.17
CA ARG A 167 18.75 10.87 -4.37
C ARG A 167 17.33 11.24 -4.77
N ARG A 168 16.94 12.48 -4.47
CA ARG A 168 15.64 13.01 -4.89
C ARG A 168 15.66 13.27 -6.40
N GLU A 169 14.87 12.50 -7.14
CA GLU A 169 14.60 12.83 -8.54
C GLU A 169 13.40 13.78 -8.63
N ARG A 170 13.44 14.76 -9.55
CA ARG A 170 12.34 15.70 -9.75
C ARG A 170 11.17 15.13 -10.56
N SER A 171 11.23 13.87 -10.99
CA SER A 171 10.19 13.24 -11.79
C SER A 171 8.91 13.01 -11.00
N TRP A 172 7.77 13.06 -11.71
CA TRP A 172 6.46 12.83 -11.11
C TRP A 172 6.33 11.41 -10.53
N VAL A 173 7.00 10.41 -11.15
CA VAL A 173 6.98 9.01 -10.70
C VAL A 173 7.59 8.85 -9.32
N ASP A 174 8.75 9.49 -9.06
CA ASP A 174 9.39 9.44 -7.74
C ASP A 174 8.54 10.13 -6.66
N ARG A 175 7.87 11.23 -7.01
CA ARG A 175 6.95 11.91 -6.09
C ARG A 175 5.74 11.03 -5.76
N ALA A 176 5.10 10.44 -6.77
CA ALA A 176 3.98 9.53 -6.58
C ALA A 176 4.38 8.32 -5.72
N GLY A 177 5.53 7.70 -6.01
CA GLY A 177 6.04 6.59 -5.21
C GLY A 177 6.35 6.95 -3.76
N ARG A 178 6.83 8.18 -3.51
CA ARG A 178 7.00 8.70 -2.14
C ARG A 178 5.67 8.92 -1.43
N ILE A 179 4.66 9.45 -2.11
CA ILE A 179 3.31 9.61 -1.54
C ILE A 179 2.74 8.25 -1.15
N VAL A 180 2.86 7.25 -2.02
CA VAL A 180 2.45 5.87 -1.73
C VAL A 180 3.22 5.33 -0.52
N GLY A 181 4.55 5.46 -0.49
CA GLY A 181 5.36 5.03 0.65
C GLY A 181 4.99 5.72 1.97
N MET A 182 4.77 7.04 1.94
CA MET A 182 4.33 7.81 3.11
C MET A 182 2.95 7.36 3.59
N ALA A 183 2.03 7.08 2.66
CA ALA A 183 0.71 6.57 3.02
C ALA A 183 0.82 5.22 3.73
N TRP A 184 1.61 4.29 3.22
CA TRP A 184 1.84 3.00 3.90
C TRP A 184 2.46 3.14 5.29
N ILE A 185 3.40 4.08 5.47
CA ILE A 185 3.96 4.38 6.80
C ILE A 185 2.89 5.00 7.72
N ALA A 186 2.11 5.97 7.22
CA ALA A 186 1.08 6.67 7.99
C ALA A 186 -0.07 5.74 8.43
N LEU A 187 -0.28 4.63 7.71
CA LEU A 187 -1.26 3.61 8.07
C LEU A 187 -0.76 2.63 9.15
N LEU A 188 0.54 2.57 9.43
CA LEU A 188 1.11 1.65 10.43
C LEU A 188 0.48 1.76 11.82
N PRO A 189 0.30 2.98 12.41
CA PRO A 189 -0.29 3.08 13.74
C PRO A 189 -1.70 2.48 13.78
N TRP A 190 -2.49 2.68 12.73
CA TRP A 190 -3.82 2.10 12.62
C TRP A 190 -3.76 0.58 12.50
N MET A 191 -2.87 0.05 11.65
CA MET A 191 -2.70 -1.40 11.48
C MET A 191 -2.24 -2.08 12.77
N ILE A 192 -1.25 -1.49 13.45
CA ILE A 192 -0.72 -1.99 14.73
C ILE A 192 -1.81 -1.93 15.80
N TRP A 193 -2.48 -0.78 15.95
CA TRP A 193 -3.58 -0.65 16.89
C TRP A 193 -4.68 -1.67 16.62
N SER A 194 -5.04 -1.84 15.34
CA SER A 194 -6.05 -2.80 14.98
C SER A 194 -5.64 -4.23 15.26
N ALA A 195 -4.33 -4.55 15.33
CA ALA A 195 -3.78 -5.89 15.51
C ALA A 195 -3.84 -6.45 16.95
N PHE A 196 -4.04 -5.59 17.95
CA PHE A 196 -4.04 -5.92 19.39
C PHE A 196 -5.42 -5.68 20.01
#